data_AF-A0A7J9GHV5-F1
#
_entry.id   AF-A0A7J9GHV5-F1
#
_cell.length_a   1.000
_cell.length_b   1.000
_cell.length_c   1.000
_cell.angle_alpha   90.00
_cell.angle_beta   90.00
_cell.angle_gamma   90.00
#
_symmetry.space_group_name_H-M   'P 1'
#
loop_
_entity.id
_entity.type
_entity.pdbx_description
1 polymer ?
#
loop_
_entity_poly.entity_id
_entity_poly.type
_entity_poly.pdbx_seq_one_letter_code
_entity_poly.pdbx_strand_id
1 'polypeptide(L)'
;MESELVLHNGGCHCKKVRWKVQAPTSVVAWKCNCSDCSITTYTFGTHTAKHTFCKVCGITSFYTPRSNPDGIAVTLACLDPGTLSHVEIRHAD
;
A
#
# COMPACT_ATOMS: atom_id res chain seq x y z
N MET A 1 18.76 -14.84 -12.45
CA MET A 1 17.52 -15.54 -12.07
C MET A 1 16.47 -14.45 -11.95
N GLU A 2 15.71 -14.24 -13.02
CA GLU A 2 14.74 -13.17 -13.12
C GLU A 2 13.56 -13.55 -12.20
N SER A 3 13.36 -12.78 -11.15
CA SER A 3 12.24 -12.99 -10.23
C SER A 3 10.93 -12.87 -11.01
N GLU A 4 10.08 -13.90 -10.94
CA GLU A 4 8.77 -13.91 -11.58
C GLU A 4 7.95 -12.70 -11.14
N LEU A 5 7.57 -11.85 -12.11
CA LEU A 5 6.77 -10.67 -11.86
C LEU A 5 5.33 -11.09 -11.62
N VAL A 6 4.85 -10.89 -10.41
CA VAL A 6 3.44 -11.16 -10.07
C VAL A 6 2.68 -9.85 -10.01
N LEU A 7 1.43 -9.89 -10.44
CA LEU A 7 0.55 -8.73 -10.39
C LEU A 7 -0.23 -8.72 -9.08
N HIS A 8 0.04 -7.73 -8.23
CA HIS A 8 -0.66 -7.51 -7.00
C HIS A 8 -1.71 -6.41 -7.15
N ASN A 9 -2.91 -6.65 -6.63
CA ASN A 9 -4.02 -5.73 -6.72
C ASN A 9 -4.64 -5.52 -5.34
N GLY A 10 -5.22 -4.35 -5.15
CA GLY A 10 -5.97 -4.08 -3.95
C GLY A 10 -6.58 -2.68 -3.95
N GLY A 11 -7.09 -2.30 -2.78
CA GLY A 11 -7.71 -1.01 -2.62
C GLY A 11 -8.43 -0.84 -1.30
N CYS A 12 -9.06 0.32 -1.13
CA CYS A 12 -9.87 0.60 0.05
C CYS A 12 -11.24 -0.10 -0.02
N HIS A 13 -11.93 -0.13 1.12
CA HIS A 13 -13.26 -0.73 1.26
C HIS A 13 -14.30 -0.24 0.22
N CYS A 14 -14.40 1.07 -0.01
CA CYS A 14 -15.38 1.63 -0.95
C CYS A 14 -14.93 1.59 -2.42
N LYS A 15 -13.76 1.00 -2.70
CA LYS A 15 -13.18 0.83 -4.05
C LYS A 15 -12.87 2.12 -4.81
N LYS A 16 -13.01 3.30 -4.19
CA LYS A 16 -12.60 4.59 -4.78
C LYS A 16 -11.08 4.80 -4.80
N VAL A 17 -10.34 4.02 -4.01
CA VAL A 17 -8.88 3.90 -4.11
C VAL A 17 -8.59 2.47 -4.53
N ARG A 18 -7.92 2.31 -5.67
CA ARG A 18 -7.46 1.03 -6.22
C ARG A 18 -6.01 1.19 -6.64
N TRP A 19 -5.24 0.14 -6.48
CA TRP A 19 -3.84 0.10 -6.89
C TRP A 19 -3.53 -1.25 -7.51
N LYS A 20 -2.54 -1.23 -8.39
CA LYS A 20 -2.07 -2.38 -9.15
C LYS A 20 -0.56 -2.24 -9.28
N VAL A 21 0.19 -3.28 -8.92
CA VAL A 21 1.65 -3.28 -8.99
C VAL A 21 2.14 -4.61 -9.55
N GLN A 22 2.97 -4.55 -10.58
CA GLN A 22 3.75 -5.69 -11.07
C GLN A 22 5.10 -5.63 -10.36
N ALA A 23 5.45 -6.64 -9.58
CA ALA A 23 6.75 -6.58 -8.90
C ALA A 23 7.39 -7.93 -8.61
N PRO A 24 8.74 -7.97 -8.62
CA PRO A 24 9.56 -8.87 -7.81
C PRO A 24 9.38 -8.63 -6.30
N THR A 25 10.11 -9.38 -5.47
CA THR A 25 10.26 -9.09 -4.02
C THR A 25 10.83 -7.70 -3.70
N SER A 26 11.38 -6.98 -4.68
CA SER A 26 11.80 -5.57 -4.59
C SER A 26 11.00 -4.74 -5.60
N VAL A 27 10.36 -3.66 -5.14
CA VAL A 27 9.32 -2.94 -5.89
C VAL A 27 9.67 -1.46 -6.08
N VAL A 28 9.36 -0.89 -7.24
CA VAL A 28 9.34 0.56 -7.47
C VAL A 28 7.88 0.99 -7.59
N ALA A 29 7.42 1.82 -6.66
CA ALA A 29 6.03 2.26 -6.59
C ALA A 29 5.88 3.71 -7.08
N TRP A 30 4.89 3.95 -7.94
CA TRP A 30 4.52 5.28 -8.40
C TRP A 30 3.42 5.84 -7.51
N LYS A 31 3.72 6.92 -6.78
CA LYS A 31 2.72 7.62 -5.98
C LYS A 31 1.94 8.60 -6.85
N CYS A 32 0.65 8.36 -7.01
CA CYS A 32 -0.24 9.32 -7.64
C CYS A 32 -0.45 10.54 -6.73
N ASN A 33 -0.31 11.76 -7.27
CA ASN A 33 -0.44 13.04 -6.55
C ASN A 33 -1.55 13.96 -7.10
N CYS A 34 -2.45 13.42 -7.95
CA CYS A 34 -3.69 14.06 -8.40
C CYS A 34 -4.52 14.61 -7.23
N SER A 35 -5.01 15.84 -7.37
CA SER A 35 -5.92 16.48 -6.41
C SER A 35 -7.32 15.85 -6.38
N ASP A 36 -7.79 15.33 -7.52
CA ASP A 36 -9.12 14.72 -7.69
C ASP A 36 -9.19 13.24 -7.27
N CYS A 37 -8.07 12.68 -6.83
CA CYS A 37 -8.08 11.32 -6.31
C CYS A 37 -8.72 11.27 -4.92
N SER A 38 -9.50 10.22 -4.67
CA SER A 38 -10.18 9.95 -3.39
C SER A 38 -9.22 9.53 -2.26
N ILE A 39 -7.97 9.98 -2.32
CA ILE A 39 -6.88 9.69 -1.39
C ILE A 39 -6.33 11.00 -0.82
N THR A 40 -5.91 10.98 0.43
CA THR A 40 -5.22 12.10 1.08
C THR A 40 -4.00 11.59 1.84
N THR A 41 -3.05 12.48 2.14
CA THR A 41 -1.89 12.16 2.96
C THR A 41 -1.84 13.09 4.17
N TYR A 42 -1.71 12.49 5.34
CA TYR A 42 -1.43 13.18 6.60
C TYR A 42 -0.01 12.84 7.06
N THR A 43 0.68 13.83 7.64
CA THR A 43 2.01 13.66 8.24
C THR A 43 2.05 14.35 9.59
N PHE A 44 2.85 13.83 10.50
CA PHE A 44 3.08 14.41 11.84
C PHE A 44 4.49 14.08 12.33
N GLY A 45 4.92 14.67 13.45
CA GLY A 45 6.22 14.41 14.05
C GLY A 45 7.36 14.83 13.12
N THR A 46 8.22 13.89 12.72
CA THR A 46 9.32 14.16 11.78
C THR A 46 8.86 14.40 10.34
N HIS A 47 7.56 14.25 10.06
CA HIS A 47 6.94 14.31 8.73
C HIS A 47 7.50 13.30 7.71
N THR A 48 8.30 12.34 8.15
CA THR A 48 8.88 11.28 7.30
C THR A 48 7.83 10.25 6.90
N ALA A 49 7.01 9.80 7.86
CA ALA A 49 5.90 8.88 7.56
C ALA A 49 4.81 9.61 6.78
N LYS A 50 4.30 8.97 5.73
CA LYS A 50 3.23 9.49 4.88
C LYS A 50 1.99 8.62 5.02
N HIS A 51 1.14 8.96 6.00
CA HIS A 51 -0.11 8.24 6.28
C HIS A 51 -1.11 8.54 5.17
N THR A 52 -1.26 7.60 4.25
CA THR A 52 -2.02 7.79 3.01
C THR A 52 -3.30 6.98 3.06
N PHE A 53 -4.47 7.62 2.98
CA PHE A 53 -5.76 6.93 3.19
C PHE A 53 -6.89 7.46 2.31
N CYS A 54 -7.95 6.68 2.18
CA CYS A 54 -9.12 7.06 1.40
C CYS A 54 -9.92 8.17 2.10
N LYS A 55 -10.15 9.29 1.40
CA LYS A 55 -10.98 10.41 1.88
C LYS A 55 -12.44 10.02 2.16
N VAL A 56 -12.92 8.94 1.53
CA VAL A 56 -14.34 8.54 1.57
C VAL A 56 -14.63 7.52 2.66
N CYS A 57 -13.79 6.49 2.83
CA CYS A 57 -14.01 5.45 3.85
C CYS A 57 -12.96 5.42 4.96
N GLY A 58 -11.96 6.31 4.95
CA GLY A 58 -10.90 6.38 5.96
C GLY A 58 -9.86 5.26 5.94
N ILE A 59 -10.04 4.22 5.12
CA ILE A 59 -9.13 3.07 5.09
C ILE A 59 -7.77 3.43 4.48
N THR A 60 -6.71 3.08 5.20
CA THR A 60 -5.31 3.12 4.77
C THR A 60 -4.98 1.83 4.02
N SER A 61 -5.13 1.84 2.69
CA SER A 61 -4.75 0.67 1.88
C SER A 61 -3.23 0.52 1.73
N PHE A 62 -2.48 1.61 1.84
CA PHE A 62 -1.03 1.63 1.85
C PHE A 62 -0.49 2.91 2.50
N TYR A 63 0.75 2.91 2.97
CA TYR A 63 1.42 4.12 3.49
C TYR A 63 2.94 4.01 3.37
N THR A 64 3.64 5.14 3.53
CA THR A 64 5.12 5.16 3.64
C THR A 64 5.49 5.18 5.12
N PRO A 65 6.11 4.10 5.67
CA PRO A 65 6.51 4.06 7.07
C PRO A 65 7.75 4.91 7.33
N ARG A 66 7.89 5.41 8.57
CA ARG A 66 9.07 6.18 8.98
C ARG A 66 10.35 5.34 8.97
N SER A 67 10.27 4.07 9.37
CA SER A 67 11.42 3.16 9.50
C SER A 67 11.97 2.67 8.15
N ASN A 68 11.16 2.73 7.09
CA ASN A 68 11.56 2.39 5.73
C ASN A 68 10.96 3.43 4.76
N PRO A 69 11.54 4.65 4.68
CA PRO A 69 10.96 5.77 3.96
C PRO A 69 10.92 5.58 2.43
N ASP A 70 11.74 4.68 1.90
CA ASP A 70 11.77 4.32 0.49
C ASP A 70 10.80 3.17 0.17
N GLY A 71 10.23 2.53 1.20
CA GLY A 71 9.28 1.44 1.08
C GLY A 71 7.82 1.88 1.13
N ILE A 72 6.95 0.99 0.65
CA ILE A 72 5.50 1.10 0.81
C ILE A 72 5.02 -0.09 1.63
N ALA A 73 4.32 0.20 2.73
CA ALA A 73 3.59 -0.81 3.49
C ALA A 73 2.17 -0.93 2.93
N VAL A 74 1.71 -2.16 2.69
CA VAL A 74 0.36 -2.47 2.22
C VAL A 74 -0.42 -3.17 3.33
N THR A 75 -1.65 -2.75 3.56
CA THR A 75 -2.53 -3.39 4.54
C THR A 75 -3.05 -4.72 3.98
N LEU A 76 -2.80 -5.83 4.68
CA LEU A 76 -3.17 -7.19 4.24
C LEU A 76 -4.65 -7.32 3.86
N ALA A 77 -5.56 -6.76 4.66
CA ALA A 77 -7.01 -6.81 4.41
C ALA A 77 -7.47 -6.00 3.18
N CYS A 78 -6.58 -5.21 2.57
CA CYS A 78 -6.86 -4.40 1.38
C CYS A 78 -6.40 -5.09 0.08
N LEU A 79 -5.84 -6.30 0.15
CA LEU A 79 -5.45 -7.09 -1.01
C LEU A 79 -6.67 -7.76 -1.64
N ASP A 80 -6.73 -7.82 -2.97
CA ASP A 80 -7.74 -8.61 -3.66
C ASP A 80 -7.41 -10.11 -3.60
N PRO A 81 -8.41 -11.01 -3.63
CA PRO A 81 -8.19 -12.44 -3.73
C PRO A 81 -7.27 -12.82 -4.90
N GLY A 82 -6.34 -13.75 -4.67
CA GLY A 82 -5.35 -14.19 -5.68
C GLY A 82 -4.11 -13.31 -5.77
N THR A 83 -4.04 -12.20 -5.01
CA THR A 83 -2.85 -11.34 -4.95
C THR A 83 -1.67 -11.97 -4.23
N LEU A 84 -1.93 -12.83 -3.23
CA LEU A 84 -0.92 -13.58 -2.49
C LEU A 84 -1.32 -15.07 -2.47
N SER A 85 -0.33 -15.95 -2.57
CA SER A 85 -0.51 -17.41 -2.48
C SER A 85 -0.36 -17.94 -1.05
N HIS A 86 0.41 -17.26 -0.20
CA HIS A 86 0.67 -17.64 1.18
C HIS A 86 0.95 -16.40 2.05
N VAL A 87 0.50 -16.43 3.31
CA VAL A 87 0.79 -15.42 4.33
C VAL A 87 1.05 -16.13 5.65
N GLU A 88 2.20 -15.84 6.26
CA GLU A 88 2.52 -16.27 7.62
C GLU A 88 2.42 -15.06 8.55
N ILE A 89 1.58 -15.14 9.59
CA ILE A 89 1.46 -14.10 10.61
C ILE A 89 2.22 -14.57 11.84
N ARG A 90 3.27 -13.84 12.21
CA ARG A 90 4.01 -14.05 13.45
C ARG A 90 3.64 -12.95 14.44
N HIS A 91 3.34 -13.36 15.66
CA HIS A 91 3.13 -12.45 16.78
C HIS A 91 4.47 -12.26 17.49
N ALA A 92 4.79 -11.02 17.85
CA ALA A 92 5.88 -10.77 18.79
C ALA A 92 5.31 -10.98 20.20
N ASP A 93 5.99 -11.81 21.00
CA ASP A 93 5.73 -11.98 22.43
C ASP A 93 6.04 -10.70 23.22
#